data_AF-X1CNF1-F1
#
_entry.id   AF-X1CNF1-F1
#
_cell.length_a   1.000
_cell.length_b   1.000
_cell.length_c   1.000
_cell.angle_alpha   90.00
_cell.angle_beta   90.00
_cell.angle_gamma   90.00
#
_symmetry.space_group_name_H-M   'P 1'
#
loop_
_entity.id
_entity.type
_entity.pdbx_description
1 polymer ?
#
loop_
_entity_poly.entity_id
_entity_poly.type
_entity_poly.pdbx_seq_one_letter_code
_entity_poly.pdbx_strand_id
1 'polypeptide(L)'
;FKPTWQAGYASGVTAGWAMFGLARYQQVQKKAFRDLVIAVADAYVDSLPDEDVDVWPMSFGHIISAQVAAYKFTGRAVYLEQAYKFARMAVEIFWQDNPLPRASFKTGHYETITGADSLALAMLEVHAATNNLKVDIPSNTIDR
;
A
#
# COMPACT_ATOMS: atom_id res chain seq x y z
N PHE A 1 10.28 10.80 -8.74
CA PHE A 1 9.28 11.89 -8.57
C PHE A 1 8.84 11.91 -7.11
N LYS A 2 8.25 13.00 -6.58
CA LYS A 2 7.71 13.02 -5.20
C LYS A 2 6.34 12.34 -5.21
N PRO A 3 6.12 11.26 -4.43
CA PRO A 3 4.80 10.63 -4.38
C PRO A 3 3.82 11.46 -3.53
N THR A 4 2.53 11.32 -3.82
CA THR A 4 1.45 11.88 -3.01
C THR A 4 1.00 10.88 -1.94
N TRP A 5 0.60 11.37 -0.77
CA TRP A 5 0.12 10.54 0.34
C TRP A 5 -1.37 10.72 0.64
N GLN A 6 -1.88 11.92 0.36
CA GLN A 6 -3.26 12.30 0.62
C GLN A 6 -4.20 11.57 -0.32
N ALA A 7 -5.15 10.85 0.26
CA ALA A 7 -6.35 10.38 -0.42
C ALA A 7 -7.49 11.38 -0.16
N GLY A 8 -8.49 11.37 -1.01
CA GLY A 8 -9.65 12.23 -0.84
C GLY A 8 -10.74 11.90 -1.85
N TYR A 9 -11.90 12.50 -1.65
CA TYR A 9 -13.01 12.32 -2.57
C TYR A 9 -12.61 12.83 -3.97
N ALA A 10 -12.61 11.94 -4.96
CA ALA A 10 -12.11 12.17 -6.32
C ALA A 10 -10.60 12.44 -6.45
N SER A 11 -9.79 12.19 -5.42
CA SER A 11 -8.33 12.31 -5.48
C SER A 11 -7.65 11.03 -5.00
N GLY A 12 -6.93 10.39 -5.92
CA GLY A 12 -6.17 9.18 -5.65
C GLY A 12 -4.74 9.45 -5.16
N VAL A 13 -4.17 8.44 -4.52
CA VAL A 13 -2.77 8.42 -4.07
C VAL A 13 -1.90 7.92 -5.22
N THR A 14 -0.63 8.34 -5.29
CA THR A 14 0.27 7.88 -6.37
C THR A 14 0.40 6.35 -6.42
N ALA A 15 0.24 5.68 -5.28
CA ALA A 15 0.24 4.22 -5.18
C ALA A 15 -0.93 3.55 -5.92
N GLY A 16 -2.05 4.25 -6.16
CA GLY A 16 -3.15 3.73 -6.98
C GLY A 16 -2.72 3.40 -8.42
N TRP A 17 -1.76 4.14 -8.98
CA TRP A 17 -1.18 3.83 -10.29
C TRP A 17 -0.39 2.52 -10.28
N ALA A 18 0.26 2.18 -9.17
CA ALA A 18 0.91 0.88 -9.02
C ALA A 18 -0.14 -0.23 -9.01
N MET A 19 -1.27 -0.07 -8.32
CA MET A 19 -2.32 -1.08 -8.30
C MET A 19 -2.95 -1.28 -9.69
N PHE A 20 -3.16 -0.20 -10.44
CA PHE A 20 -3.57 -0.29 -11.85
C PHE A 20 -2.52 -1.01 -12.71
N GLY A 21 -1.24 -0.63 -12.57
CA GLY A 21 -0.13 -1.25 -13.26
C GLY A 21 -0.03 -2.75 -12.96
N LEU A 22 -0.14 -3.15 -11.70
CA LEU A 22 -0.10 -4.54 -11.28
C LEU A 22 -1.23 -5.36 -11.90
N ALA A 23 -2.47 -4.86 -11.85
CA ALA A 23 -3.62 -5.53 -12.46
C ALA A 23 -3.44 -5.70 -13.98
N ARG A 24 -2.93 -4.68 -14.67
CA ARG A 24 -2.66 -4.76 -16.12
C ARG A 24 -1.48 -5.68 -16.44
N TYR A 25 -0.45 -5.68 -15.61
CA TYR A 25 0.66 -6.61 -15.77
C TYR A 25 0.17 -8.06 -15.66
N GLN A 26 -0.68 -8.38 -14.69
CA GLN A 26 -1.25 -9.72 -14.54
C GLN A 26 -2.04 -10.18 -15.77
N GLN A 27 -2.78 -9.26 -16.40
CA GLN A 27 -3.58 -9.55 -17.59
C GLN A 27 -2.75 -9.77 -18.86
N VAL A 28 -1.77 -8.89 -19.12
CA VAL A 28 -1.09 -8.85 -20.44
C VAL A 28 0.43 -9.04 -20.40
N GLN A 29 1.02 -9.14 -19.21
CA GLN A 29 2.45 -9.39 -18.96
C GLN A 29 3.40 -8.41 -19.68
N LYS A 30 2.93 -7.18 -19.96
CA LYS A 30 3.75 -6.15 -20.60
C LYS A 30 4.70 -5.51 -19.59
N LYS A 31 6.00 -5.51 -19.91
CA LYS A 31 7.06 -4.96 -19.05
C LYS A 31 6.79 -3.53 -18.56
N ALA A 32 6.22 -2.67 -19.41
CA ALA A 32 5.91 -1.28 -19.05
C ALA A 32 5.02 -1.15 -17.79
N PHE A 33 4.10 -2.10 -17.56
CA PHE A 33 3.26 -2.09 -16.36
C PHE A 33 4.02 -2.53 -15.11
N ARG A 34 4.93 -3.50 -15.23
CA ARG A 34 5.86 -3.88 -14.15
C ARG A 34 6.79 -2.71 -13.81
N ASP A 35 7.34 -2.06 -14.83
CA ASP A 35 8.26 -0.92 -14.65
C ASP A 35 7.54 0.25 -13.97
N LEU A 36 6.25 0.49 -14.27
CA LEU A 36 5.42 1.45 -13.54
C LEU A 36 5.29 1.12 -12.05
N VAL A 37 4.99 -0.14 -11.70
CA VAL A 37 4.87 -0.57 -10.30
C VAL A 37 6.19 -0.34 -9.55
N ILE A 38 7.31 -0.71 -10.16
CA ILE A 38 8.64 -0.54 -9.57
C ILE A 38 8.95 0.95 -9.37
N ALA A 39 8.70 1.79 -10.39
CA ALA A 39 8.96 3.22 -10.31
C ALA A 39 8.12 3.92 -9.22
N VAL A 40 6.87 3.48 -9.01
CA VAL A 40 6.03 3.97 -7.92
C VAL A 40 6.57 3.50 -6.57
N ALA A 41 6.93 2.22 -6.42
CA ALA A 41 7.49 1.71 -5.18
C ALA A 41 8.81 2.40 -4.80
N ASP A 42 9.71 2.60 -5.77
CA ASP A 42 10.97 3.35 -5.58
C ASP A 42 10.71 4.77 -5.06
N ALA A 43 9.67 5.46 -5.53
CA ALA A 43 9.34 6.80 -5.07
C ALA A 43 8.93 6.86 -3.58
N TYR A 44 8.47 5.74 -3.01
CA TYR A 44 8.10 5.64 -1.59
C TYR A 44 9.22 5.06 -0.70
N VAL A 45 10.34 4.60 -1.27
CA VAL A 45 11.49 4.19 -0.46
C VAL A 45 12.00 5.43 0.29
N ASP A 46 12.11 5.31 1.61
CA ASP A 46 12.50 6.40 2.53
C ASP A 46 11.65 7.67 2.46
N SER A 47 10.44 7.60 1.86
CA SER A 47 9.46 8.68 1.86
C SER A 47 8.56 8.58 3.08
N LEU A 48 8.12 9.73 3.60
CA LEU A 48 7.11 9.85 4.65
C LEU A 48 6.07 10.90 4.24
N PRO A 49 4.84 10.80 4.76
CA PRO A 49 3.87 11.88 4.59
C PRO A 49 4.35 13.13 5.33
N ASP A 50 4.05 14.31 4.77
CA ASP A 50 4.23 15.58 5.46
C ASP A 50 3.25 15.64 6.67
N GLU A 51 3.61 16.32 7.77
CA GLU A 51 2.88 16.27 9.06
C GLU A 51 1.40 16.72 8.96
N ASP A 52 1.08 17.58 8.00
CA ASP A 52 -0.25 18.14 7.80
C ASP A 52 -1.16 17.26 6.92
N VAL A 53 -0.63 16.21 6.30
CA VAL A 53 -1.38 15.32 5.41
C VAL A 53 -2.26 14.38 6.22
N ASP A 54 -3.57 14.40 5.93
CA ASP A 54 -4.50 13.40 6.45
C ASP A 54 -4.43 12.14 5.57
N VAL A 55 -3.76 11.10 6.09
CA VAL A 55 -3.56 9.85 5.36
C VAL A 55 -4.65 8.86 5.75
N TRP A 56 -5.21 8.18 4.75
CA TRP A 56 -6.23 7.15 4.94
C TRP A 56 -5.60 5.76 4.98
N PRO A 57 -6.27 4.76 5.61
CA PRO A 57 -5.86 3.37 5.56
C PRO A 57 -5.56 2.88 4.13
N MET A 58 -6.39 3.25 3.15
CA MET A 58 -6.20 2.93 1.73
C MET A 58 -4.85 3.38 1.18
N SER A 59 -4.39 4.59 1.56
CA SER A 59 -3.09 5.11 1.12
C SER A 59 -1.98 4.16 1.55
N PHE A 60 -1.97 3.77 2.83
CA PHE A 60 -1.01 2.80 3.35
C PHE A 60 -1.17 1.44 2.67
N GLY A 61 -2.40 0.96 2.51
CA GLY A 61 -2.69 -0.31 1.85
C GLY A 61 -2.06 -0.39 0.47
N HIS A 62 -2.35 0.58 -0.40
CA HIS A 62 -1.79 0.61 -1.75
C HIS A 62 -0.28 0.82 -1.78
N ILE A 63 0.28 1.65 -0.90
CA ILE A 63 1.74 1.87 -0.82
C ILE A 63 2.45 0.57 -0.43
N ILE A 64 1.96 -0.10 0.61
CA ILE A 64 2.50 -1.38 1.10
C ILE A 64 2.40 -2.45 0.00
N SER A 65 1.24 -2.58 -0.65
CA SER A 65 1.05 -3.52 -1.76
C SER A 65 1.98 -3.22 -2.94
N ALA A 66 2.24 -1.93 -3.25
CA ALA A 66 3.19 -1.55 -4.29
C ALA A 66 4.62 -1.99 -3.94
N GLN A 67 5.03 -1.82 -2.69
CA GLN A 67 6.33 -2.28 -2.19
C GLN A 67 6.45 -3.82 -2.26
N VAL A 68 5.45 -4.57 -1.82
CA VAL A 68 5.45 -6.03 -1.91
C VAL A 68 5.50 -6.50 -3.37
N ALA A 69 4.76 -5.85 -4.26
CA ALA A 69 4.79 -6.17 -5.68
C ALA A 69 6.18 -5.90 -6.30
N ALA A 70 6.80 -4.76 -5.97
CA ALA A 70 8.16 -4.44 -6.42
C ALA A 70 9.21 -5.43 -5.87
N TYR A 71 9.07 -5.87 -4.62
CA TYR A 71 9.87 -6.97 -4.05
C TYR A 71 9.71 -8.24 -4.87
N LYS A 72 8.47 -8.69 -5.12
CA LYS A 72 8.20 -9.89 -5.94
C LYS A 72 8.78 -9.79 -7.35
N PHE A 73 8.76 -8.60 -7.96
CA PHE A 73 9.30 -8.39 -9.30
C PHE A 73 10.82 -8.32 -9.37
N THR A 74 11.51 -7.95 -8.29
CA THR A 74 12.95 -7.60 -8.36
C THR A 74 13.82 -8.42 -7.43
N GLY A 75 13.26 -9.02 -6.37
CA GLY A 75 13.98 -9.66 -5.28
C GLY A 75 14.75 -8.68 -4.37
N ARG A 76 14.63 -7.36 -4.56
CA ARG A 76 15.37 -6.37 -3.76
C ARG A 76 14.75 -6.23 -2.37
N ALA A 77 15.52 -6.56 -1.33
CA ALA A 77 15.07 -6.54 0.06
C ALA A 77 14.55 -5.17 0.53
N VAL A 78 15.10 -4.06 0.00
CA VAL A 78 14.69 -2.69 0.34
C VAL A 78 13.18 -2.47 0.27
N TYR A 79 12.50 -3.06 -0.71
CA TYR A 79 11.05 -2.89 -0.84
C TYR A 79 10.29 -3.65 0.24
N LEU A 80 10.71 -4.88 0.58
CA LEU A 80 10.07 -5.65 1.65
C LEU A 80 10.31 -5.02 3.02
N GLU A 81 11.53 -4.52 3.27
CA GLU A 81 11.86 -3.77 4.48
C GLU A 81 11.00 -2.50 4.59
N GLN A 82 10.82 -1.77 3.49
CA GLN A 82 9.97 -0.59 3.48
C GLN A 82 8.49 -0.93 3.70
N ALA A 83 8.00 -2.00 3.06
CA ALA A 83 6.63 -2.49 3.27
C ALA A 83 6.39 -2.83 4.75
N TYR A 84 7.36 -3.48 5.40
CA TYR A 84 7.30 -3.82 6.82
C TYR A 84 7.32 -2.58 7.73
N LYS A 85 8.17 -1.58 7.43
CA LYS A 85 8.18 -0.30 8.17
C LYS A 85 6.82 0.39 8.10
N PHE A 86 6.24 0.51 6.90
CA PHE A 86 4.93 1.12 6.73
C PHE A 86 3.80 0.29 7.36
N ALA A 87 3.90 -1.04 7.33
CA ALA A 87 2.94 -1.90 8.01
C ALA A 87 2.91 -1.65 9.53
N ARG A 88 4.09 -1.54 10.15
CA ARG A 88 4.20 -1.20 11.58
C ARG A 88 3.63 0.18 11.89
N MET A 89 4.00 1.19 11.11
CA MET A 89 3.43 2.54 11.26
C MET A 89 1.91 2.52 11.14
N ALA A 90 1.35 1.79 10.17
CA ALA A 90 -0.09 1.71 9.98
C ALA A 90 -0.81 1.09 11.19
N VAL A 91 -0.24 0.06 11.82
CA VAL A 91 -0.78 -0.51 13.06
C VAL A 91 -0.77 0.50 14.20
N GLU A 92 0.36 1.18 14.40
CA GLU A 92 0.53 2.22 15.44
C GLU A 92 -0.46 3.38 15.25
N ILE A 93 -0.75 3.75 14.00
CA ILE A 93 -1.62 4.88 13.68
C ILE A 93 -3.10 4.51 13.72
N PHE A 94 -3.50 3.45 13.01
CA PHE A 94 -4.91 3.17 12.76
C PHE A 94 -5.53 2.24 13.79
N TRP A 95 -4.81 1.21 14.25
CA TRP A 95 -5.34 0.26 15.24
C TRP A 95 -5.13 0.75 16.66
N GLN A 96 -3.92 1.22 17.01
CA GLN A 96 -3.57 1.54 18.41
C GLN A 96 -3.98 0.36 19.33
N ASP A 97 -4.68 0.64 20.43
CA ASP A 97 -5.25 -0.37 21.34
C ASP A 97 -6.69 -0.80 20.98
N ASN A 98 -7.14 -0.55 19.74
CA ASN A 98 -8.49 -0.84 19.27
C ASN A 98 -8.53 -2.07 18.34
N PRO A 99 -9.63 -2.84 18.33
CA PRO A 99 -9.77 -4.00 17.46
C PRO A 99 -10.02 -3.65 15.98
N LEU A 100 -10.33 -2.39 15.67
CA LEU A 100 -10.64 -1.90 14.33
C LEU A 100 -9.75 -0.71 13.97
N PRO A 101 -9.40 -0.52 12.68
CA PRO A 101 -8.63 0.62 12.22
C PRO A 101 -9.50 1.87 12.07
N ARG A 102 -9.09 3.00 12.66
CA ARG A 102 -9.77 4.29 12.49
C ARG A 102 -9.77 4.76 11.03
N ALA A 103 -10.72 5.62 10.71
CA ALA A 103 -10.95 6.07 9.34
C ALA A 103 -9.78 6.89 8.76
N SER A 104 -9.01 7.63 9.58
CA SER A 104 -7.91 8.47 9.09
C SER A 104 -6.93 8.83 10.21
N PHE A 105 -5.89 9.61 9.85
CA PHE A 105 -4.93 10.18 10.82
C PHE A 105 -5.59 11.15 11.80
N LYS A 106 -6.66 11.85 11.38
CA LYS A 106 -7.24 12.97 12.15
C LYS A 106 -8.58 12.65 12.81
N THR A 107 -9.12 11.43 12.64
CA THR A 107 -10.47 11.09 13.09
C THR A 107 -10.51 10.03 14.19
N GLY A 108 -11.52 10.10 15.05
CA GLY A 108 -11.81 9.12 16.11
C GLY A 108 -12.91 8.11 15.77
N HIS A 109 -13.38 8.07 14.52
CA HIS A 109 -14.45 7.18 14.07
C HIS A 109 -13.92 6.13 13.08
N TYR A 110 -14.75 5.14 12.78
CA TYR A 110 -14.49 4.05 11.85
C TYR A 110 -15.35 4.23 10.61
N GLU A 111 -14.78 4.00 9.43
CA GLU A 111 -15.52 4.10 8.18
C GLU A 111 -14.94 3.16 7.12
N THR A 112 -15.82 2.55 6.33
CA THR A 112 -15.41 1.66 5.25
C THR A 112 -14.77 2.42 4.08
N ILE A 113 -15.23 3.65 3.79
CA ILE A 113 -14.82 4.40 2.59
C ILE A 113 -13.33 4.74 2.56
N THR A 114 -12.64 4.69 3.69
CA THR A 114 -11.23 5.03 3.80
C THR A 114 -10.28 3.85 3.58
N GLY A 115 -10.82 2.68 3.20
CA GLY A 115 -10.09 1.51 2.69
C GLY A 115 -9.30 0.74 3.74
N ALA A 116 -9.91 0.53 4.92
CA ALA A 116 -9.38 -0.30 5.99
C ALA A 116 -9.17 -1.78 5.59
N ASP A 117 -9.99 -2.28 4.69
CA ASP A 117 -9.91 -3.61 4.07
C ASP A 117 -8.72 -3.71 3.11
N SER A 118 -8.48 -2.69 2.27
CA SER A 118 -7.25 -2.60 1.48
C SER A 118 -6.01 -2.58 2.35
N LEU A 119 -6.05 -1.91 3.51
CA LEU A 119 -4.95 -1.95 4.46
C LEU A 119 -4.77 -3.36 5.05
N ALA A 120 -5.84 -4.04 5.45
CA ALA A 120 -5.78 -5.38 6.00
C ALA A 120 -5.22 -6.40 4.99
N LEU A 121 -5.62 -6.33 3.73
CA LEU A 121 -5.06 -7.16 2.67
C LEU A 121 -3.56 -6.92 2.49
N ALA A 122 -3.12 -5.67 2.52
CA ALA A 122 -1.70 -5.33 2.44
C ALA A 122 -0.88 -5.89 3.63
N MET A 123 -1.46 -5.93 4.84
CA MET A 123 -0.81 -6.59 5.99
C MET A 123 -0.61 -8.09 5.75
N LEU A 124 -1.61 -8.76 5.16
CA LEU A 124 -1.51 -10.17 4.80
C LEU A 124 -0.42 -10.39 3.73
N GLU A 125 -0.33 -9.51 2.74
CA GLU A 125 0.72 -9.55 1.71
C GLU A 125 2.13 -9.44 2.30
N VAL A 126 2.34 -8.50 3.23
CA VAL A 126 3.62 -8.35 3.94
C VAL A 126 3.94 -9.58 4.76
N HIS A 127 2.97 -10.10 5.51
CA HIS A 127 3.16 -11.30 6.33
C HIS A 127 3.55 -12.51 5.47
N ALA A 128 2.86 -12.72 4.35
CA ALA A 128 3.16 -13.80 3.42
C ALA A 128 4.54 -13.65 2.76
N ALA A 129 4.89 -12.43 2.32
CA ALA A 129 6.19 -12.16 1.71
C ALA A 129 7.34 -12.36 2.71
N THR A 130 7.16 -11.91 3.96
CA THR A 130 8.17 -12.02 5.04
C THR A 130 8.39 -13.47 5.45
N ASN A 131 7.34 -14.28 5.51
CA ASN A 131 7.40 -15.68 5.92
C ASN A 131 7.54 -16.65 4.75
N ASN A 132 7.73 -16.14 3.52
CA ASN A 132 7.83 -16.94 2.30
C ASN A 132 6.66 -17.93 2.12
N LEU A 133 5.45 -17.50 2.47
CA LEU A 133 4.24 -18.31 2.35
C LEU A 133 3.86 -18.45 0.87
N LYS A 134 3.60 -19.68 0.43
CA LYS A 134 3.17 -19.99 -0.94
C LYS A 134 1.64 -19.96 -1.05
N VAL A 135 1.06 -18.81 -0.76
CA VAL A 135 -0.38 -18.58 -0.87
C VAL A 135 -0.66 -17.58 -1.99
N ASP A 136 -1.70 -17.83 -2.76
CA ASP A 136 -2.18 -16.86 -3.74
C ASP A 136 -2.99 -15.79 -3.01
N ILE A 137 -2.53 -14.54 -3.09
CA ILE A 137 -3.18 -13.39 -2.48
C ILE A 137 -3.64 -12.50 -3.63
N PRO A 138 -4.94 -12.18 -3.70
CA PRO A 138 -5.46 -11.34 -4.77
C PRO A 138 -4.83 -9.95 -4.71
N SER A 139 -4.64 -9.33 -5.88
CA SER A 139 -4.10 -7.98 -5.97
C SER A 139 -4.97 -6.99 -5.22
N ASN A 140 -4.34 -6.14 -4.41
CA ASN A 140 -5.00 -5.12 -3.62
C ASN A 140 -5.58 -4.00 -4.49
N THR A 141 -6.79 -4.25 -4.95
CA THR A 141 -7.39 -3.49 -6.04
C THR A 141 -8.90 -3.40 -5.84
N ILE A 142 -9.29 -3.36 -4.58
CA ILE A 142 -10.68 -3.32 -4.12
C ILE A 142 -11.22 -1.90 -4.32
N ASP A 143 -10.40 -0.91 -3.98
CA ASP A 143 -10.76 0.51 -4.00
C ASP A 143 -10.35 1.25 -5.29
N ARG A 144 -10.49 0.59 -6.46
CA ARG A 144 -10.26 1.26 -7.75
C ARG A 144 -11.47 2.06 -8.23
#